data_AF-A0A3E0C429-F1
#
_entry.id   AF-A0A3E0C429-F1
#
_cell.length_a   1.000
_cell.length_b   1.000
_cell.length_c   1.000
_cell.angle_alpha   90.00
_cell.angle_beta   90.00
_cell.angle_gamma   90.00
#
_symmetry.space_group_name_H-M   'P 1'
#
loop_
_entity.id
_entity.type
_entity.pdbx_description
1 polymer ?
#
loop_
_entity_poly.entity_id
_entity_poly.type
_entity_poly.pdbx_seq_one_letter_code
_entity_poly.pdbx_strand_id
1 'polypeptide(L)'
;MRQEWLEYLQRLSWNAPITLALASAAVGSVVTLAWISARDARECRRQRRYTALELALSLESYARTCRTMMHKAVWAAAEPVGPISREASKGVSLPAFAYPDKLQWHVLSRRVISELREYPATVHAAREYVEAFREFGEPTDLCGQVEYECAKAAMSALALARTTRRRHGAATWKPGAKDSAMERELSDLIATAEEKRKASLQRRAESTLGRRADAQPFKQPLSA
;
A
#
# COMPACT_ATOMS: atom_id res chain seq x y z
N MET A 1 -24.79 18.21 58.61
CA MET A 1 -24.59 17.10 57.65
C MET A 1 -23.20 17.04 57.00
N ARG A 2 -22.48 18.14 56.71
CA ARG A 2 -21.07 18.09 56.22
C ARG A 2 -20.01 17.96 57.33
N GLN A 3 -20.33 18.38 58.56
CA GLN A 3 -19.39 18.35 59.70
C GLN A 3 -19.25 16.95 60.32
N GLU A 4 -20.30 16.15 60.37
CA GLU A 4 -20.27 14.79 60.94
C GLU A 4 -19.39 13.83 60.12
N TRP A 5 -19.28 14.02 58.80
CA TRP A 5 -18.41 13.22 57.93
C TRP A 5 -16.91 13.52 58.13
N LEU A 6 -16.56 14.76 58.46
CA LEU A 6 -15.18 15.16 58.76
C LEU A 6 -14.75 14.68 60.16
N GLU A 7 -15.67 14.67 61.13
CA GLU A 7 -15.44 14.10 62.46
C GLU A 7 -15.29 12.56 62.40
N TYR A 8 -15.98 11.88 61.49
CA TYR A 8 -15.83 10.43 61.28
C TYR A 8 -14.45 10.06 60.70
N LEU A 9 -13.90 10.90 59.81
CA LEU A 9 -12.55 10.73 59.27
C LEU A 9 -11.46 11.09 60.30
N GLN A 10 -11.74 12.00 61.24
CA GLN A 10 -10.82 12.33 62.34
C GLN A 10 -10.80 11.30 63.47
N ARG A 11 -11.90 10.56 63.71
CA ARG A 11 -11.94 9.43 64.68
C ARG A 11 -11.32 8.14 64.16
N LEU A 12 -11.03 8.04 62.87
CA LEU A 12 -10.28 6.93 62.31
C LEU A 12 -8.80 7.11 62.70
N SER A 13 -8.45 6.64 63.90
CA SER A 13 -7.10 6.75 64.45
C SER A 13 -6.07 6.20 63.44
N TRP A 14 -5.20 7.07 62.94
CA TRP A 14 -4.03 6.71 62.12
C TRP A 14 -3.02 5.81 62.87
N ASN A 15 -3.28 5.52 64.15
CA ASN A 15 -2.46 4.69 65.02
C ASN A 15 -2.95 3.23 65.13
N ALA A 16 -4.03 2.86 64.44
CA ALA A 16 -4.50 1.47 64.43
C ALA A 16 -3.74 0.66 63.37
N PRO A 17 -3.08 -0.45 63.72
CA PRO A 17 -2.33 -1.27 62.77
C PRO A 17 -3.21 -1.77 61.61
N ILE A 18 -4.52 -1.90 61.83
CA ILE A 18 -5.50 -2.30 60.82
C ILE A 18 -5.72 -1.20 59.77
N THR A 19 -5.79 0.07 60.15
CA THR A 19 -5.98 1.19 59.19
C THR A 19 -4.71 1.43 58.37
N LEU A 20 -3.54 1.26 58.98
CA LEU A 20 -2.23 1.30 58.32
C LEU A 20 -2.04 0.11 57.36
N ALA A 21 -2.47 -1.09 57.75
CA ALA A 21 -2.44 -2.29 56.90
C ALA A 21 -3.39 -2.17 55.69
N LEU A 22 -4.60 -1.65 55.90
CA LEU A 22 -5.56 -1.43 54.81
C LEU A 22 -5.12 -0.31 53.86
N ALA A 23 -4.58 0.80 54.38
CA ALA A 23 -4.06 1.88 53.55
C ALA A 23 -2.82 1.45 52.75
N SER A 24 -1.89 0.70 53.35
CA SER A 24 -0.72 0.14 52.65
C SER A 24 -1.11 -0.92 51.62
N ALA A 25 -2.11 -1.77 51.90
CA ALA A 25 -2.66 -2.71 50.93
C ALA A 25 -3.32 -1.99 49.74
N ALA A 26 -4.09 -0.93 49.99
CA ALA A 26 -4.71 -0.13 48.94
C ALA A 26 -3.67 0.59 48.05
N VAL A 27 -2.66 1.22 48.67
CA VAL A 27 -1.56 1.86 47.93
C VAL A 27 -0.76 0.82 47.13
N GLY A 28 -0.45 -0.34 47.72
CA GLY A 28 0.20 -1.45 47.02
C GLY A 28 -0.61 -1.97 45.84
N SER A 29 -1.94 -2.07 45.97
CA SER A 29 -2.85 -2.46 44.89
C SER A 29 -2.88 -1.44 43.75
N VAL A 30 -2.95 -0.13 44.06
CA VAL A 30 -2.91 0.92 43.03
C VAL A 30 -1.57 0.94 42.31
N VAL A 31 -0.46 0.81 43.03
CA VAL A 31 0.88 0.78 42.43
C VAL A 31 1.07 -0.45 41.53
N THR A 32 0.61 -1.63 41.97
CA THR A 32 0.68 -2.85 41.16
C THR A 32 -0.22 -2.77 39.92
N LEU A 33 -1.46 -2.27 40.04
CA LEU A 33 -2.35 -2.03 38.89
C LEU A 33 -1.76 -1.01 37.92
N ALA A 34 -1.17 0.08 38.41
CA ALA A 34 -0.50 1.07 37.59
C ALA A 34 0.72 0.48 36.87
N TRP A 35 1.51 -0.36 37.55
CA TRP A 35 2.65 -1.05 36.96
C TRP A 35 2.23 -2.05 35.89
N ILE A 36 1.20 -2.86 36.14
CA ILE A 36 0.64 -3.82 35.17
C ILE A 36 0.11 -3.06 33.96
N SER A 37 -0.71 -2.02 34.16
CA SER A 37 -1.22 -1.17 33.08
C SER A 37 -0.10 -0.52 32.26
N ALA A 38 0.94 0.00 32.92
CA ALA A 38 2.10 0.57 32.23
C ALA A 38 2.87 -0.49 31.43
N ARG A 39 3.01 -1.71 31.95
CA ARG A 39 3.65 -2.84 31.27
C ARG A 39 2.84 -3.28 30.05
N ASP A 40 1.53 -3.44 30.19
CA ASP A 40 0.61 -3.83 29.13
C ASP A 40 0.56 -2.80 28.01
N ALA A 41 0.54 -1.51 28.37
CA ALA A 41 0.61 -0.42 27.41
C ALA A 41 1.95 -0.42 26.64
N ARG A 42 3.07 -0.73 27.30
CA ARG A 42 4.39 -0.86 26.65
C ARG A 42 4.41 -2.06 25.69
N GLU A 43 3.86 -3.19 26.10
CA GLU A 43 3.80 -4.40 25.27
C GLU A 43 2.93 -4.18 24.03
N CYS A 44 1.74 -3.58 24.20
CA CYS A 44 0.88 -3.21 23.08
C CYS A 44 1.57 -2.27 22.08
N ARG A 45 2.38 -1.31 22.57
CA ARG A 45 3.17 -0.42 21.70
C ARG A 45 4.27 -1.17 20.94
N ARG A 46 4.93 -2.15 21.58
CA ARG A 46 5.95 -2.99 20.93
C ARG A 46 5.33 -3.87 19.86
N GLN A 47 4.22 -4.54 20.17
CA GLN A 47 3.49 -5.38 19.22
C GLN A 47 3.03 -4.56 18.01
N ARG A 48 2.43 -3.38 18.23
CA ARG A 48 2.06 -2.45 17.14
C ARG A 48 3.23 -2.09 16.23
N ARG A 49 4.39 -1.78 16.81
CA ARG A 49 5.60 -1.45 16.04
C ARG A 49 6.09 -2.64 15.23
N TYR A 50 6.08 -3.83 15.83
CA TYR A 50 6.51 -5.06 15.18
C TYR A 50 5.59 -5.42 14.01
N THR A 51 4.27 -5.45 14.23
CA THR A 51 3.28 -5.72 13.17
C THR A 51 3.35 -4.67 12.05
N ALA A 52 3.51 -3.39 12.40
CA ALA A 52 3.68 -2.34 11.40
C ALA A 52 4.98 -2.50 10.59
N LEU A 53 6.06 -2.98 11.21
CA LEU A 53 7.31 -3.29 10.53
C LEU A 53 7.14 -4.47 9.57
N GLU A 54 6.49 -5.56 9.99
CA GLU A 54 6.21 -6.71 9.13
C GLU A 54 5.36 -6.32 7.91
N LEU A 55 4.32 -5.51 8.13
CA LEU A 55 3.49 -4.95 7.05
C LEU A 55 4.32 -4.13 6.08
N ALA A 56 5.13 -3.20 6.58
CA ALA A 56 5.97 -2.36 5.73
C ALA A 56 6.99 -3.18 4.94
N LEU A 57 7.62 -4.19 5.56
CA LEU A 57 8.55 -5.10 4.89
C LEU A 57 7.87 -5.91 3.78
N SER A 58 6.63 -6.37 3.99
CA SER A 58 5.87 -7.09 2.96
C SER A 58 5.59 -6.21 1.74
N LEU A 59 5.20 -4.95 1.96
CA LEU A 59 4.95 -3.97 0.90
C LEU A 59 6.24 -3.57 0.16
N GLU A 60 7.33 -3.36 0.88
CA GLU A 60 8.65 -3.07 0.29
C GLU A 60 9.17 -4.26 -0.52
N SER A 61 8.96 -5.48 -0.03
CA SER A 61 9.29 -6.68 -0.79
C SER A 61 8.49 -6.77 -2.08
N TYR A 62 7.19 -6.49 -2.00
CA TYR A 62 6.33 -6.46 -3.17
C TYR A 62 6.76 -5.42 -4.20
N ALA A 63 7.17 -4.21 -3.77
CA ALA A 63 7.70 -3.20 -4.67
C ALA A 63 8.96 -3.67 -5.42
N ARG A 64 9.86 -4.41 -4.76
CA ARG A 64 11.03 -5.03 -5.43
C ARG A 64 10.61 -6.14 -6.41
N THR A 65 9.60 -6.92 -6.08
CA THR A 65 9.03 -7.93 -6.99
C THR A 65 8.44 -7.27 -8.24
N CYS A 66 7.70 -6.18 -8.08
CA CYS A 66 7.17 -5.38 -9.19
C CYS A 66 8.29 -4.83 -10.06
N ARG A 67 9.34 -4.21 -9.47
CA ARG A 67 10.52 -3.74 -10.21
C ARG A 67 11.18 -4.86 -11.02
N THR A 68 11.26 -6.07 -10.44
CA THR A 68 11.80 -7.24 -11.15
C THR A 68 10.93 -7.62 -12.34
N MET A 69 9.60 -7.59 -12.20
CA MET A 69 8.68 -7.84 -13.32
C MET A 69 8.73 -6.75 -14.39
N MET A 70 8.95 -5.49 -14.01
CA MET A 70 9.17 -4.41 -14.97
C MET A 70 10.41 -4.68 -15.83
N HIS A 71 11.54 -5.04 -15.21
CA HIS A 71 12.74 -5.41 -15.96
C HIS A 71 12.52 -6.63 -16.86
N LYS A 72 11.75 -7.63 -16.41
CA LYS A 72 11.35 -8.76 -17.25
C LYS A 72 10.47 -8.35 -18.43
N ALA A 73 9.55 -7.41 -18.22
CA ALA A 73 8.69 -6.88 -19.28
C ALA A 73 9.52 -6.14 -20.34
N VAL A 74 10.46 -5.29 -19.91
CA VAL A 74 11.39 -4.58 -20.80
C VAL A 74 12.25 -5.56 -21.59
N TRP A 75 12.77 -6.59 -20.92
CA TRP A 75 13.56 -7.62 -21.59
C TRP A 75 12.74 -8.42 -22.62
N ALA A 76 11.53 -8.84 -22.26
CA ALA A 76 10.62 -9.53 -23.17
C ALA A 76 10.18 -8.65 -24.36
N ALA A 77 10.09 -7.33 -24.19
CA ALA A 77 9.79 -6.41 -25.28
C ALA A 77 10.98 -6.20 -26.24
N ALA A 78 12.22 -6.43 -25.78
CA ALA A 78 13.43 -6.29 -26.58
C ALA A 78 13.80 -7.56 -27.37
N GLU A 79 13.20 -8.71 -27.05
CA GLU A 79 13.45 -9.94 -27.79
C GLU A 79 12.89 -9.87 -29.24
N PRO A 80 13.67 -10.29 -30.25
CA PRO A 80 13.22 -10.25 -31.64
C PRO A 80 12.02 -11.17 -31.86
N VAL A 81 11.06 -10.69 -32.66
CA VAL A 81 9.81 -11.41 -32.94
C VAL A 81 10.09 -12.71 -33.69
N GLY A 82 10.07 -13.81 -32.93
CA GLY A 82 10.13 -15.18 -33.42
C GLY A 82 9.18 -16.07 -32.61
N PRO A 83 9.07 -17.38 -32.91
CA PRO A 83 8.21 -18.29 -32.15
C PRO A 83 8.52 -18.30 -30.64
N ILE A 84 9.77 -18.02 -30.26
CA ILE A 84 10.26 -17.91 -28.88
C ILE A 84 9.78 -16.62 -28.18
N SER A 85 9.57 -15.52 -28.91
CA SER A 85 9.11 -14.22 -28.35
C SER A 85 7.70 -14.29 -27.75
N ARG A 86 6.84 -15.15 -28.30
CA ARG A 86 5.49 -15.41 -27.75
C ARG A 86 5.53 -16.23 -26.46
N GLU A 87 6.65 -16.90 -26.16
CA GLU A 87 6.88 -17.62 -24.90
C GLU A 87 7.46 -16.69 -23.83
N ALA A 88 8.34 -15.76 -24.19
CA ALA A 88 8.90 -14.78 -23.27
C ALA A 88 7.84 -13.87 -22.63
N SER A 89 6.82 -13.47 -23.40
CA SER A 89 5.70 -12.64 -22.91
C SER A 89 4.72 -13.38 -22.00
N LYS A 90 4.66 -14.73 -22.02
CA LYS A 90 3.79 -15.51 -21.10
C LYS A 90 4.19 -15.34 -19.63
N GLY A 91 5.47 -15.13 -19.36
CA GLY A 91 5.99 -14.93 -18.00
C GLY A 91 5.77 -13.51 -17.44
N VAL A 92 5.33 -12.56 -18.28
CA VAL A 92 5.20 -11.14 -17.91
C VAL A 92 3.79 -10.87 -17.41
N SER A 93 3.64 -10.67 -16.10
CA SER A 93 2.37 -10.39 -15.44
C SER A 93 2.56 -9.51 -14.20
N LEU A 94 1.48 -8.89 -13.73
CA LEU A 94 1.49 -8.18 -12.45
C LEU A 94 1.59 -9.19 -11.30
N PRO A 95 2.59 -9.10 -10.41
CA PRO A 95 2.68 -10.00 -9.26
C PRO A 95 1.45 -9.89 -8.35
N ALA A 96 0.96 -11.03 -7.88
CA ALA A 96 -0.05 -11.07 -6.82
C ALA A 96 0.55 -10.56 -5.50
N PHE A 97 -0.28 -9.89 -4.70
CA PHE A 97 0.08 -9.46 -3.36
C PHE A 97 -0.88 -10.03 -2.33
N ALA A 98 -0.31 -10.58 -1.27
CA ALA A 98 -1.03 -10.95 -0.06
C ALA A 98 -0.17 -10.58 1.14
N TYR A 99 -0.83 -10.15 2.21
CA TYR A 99 -0.15 -9.97 3.48
C TYR A 99 0.14 -11.32 4.14
N PRO A 100 1.19 -11.44 4.98
CA PRO A 100 1.46 -12.66 5.75
C PRO A 100 0.26 -13.09 6.62
N ASP A 101 -0.06 -14.39 6.61
CA ASP A 101 -1.23 -14.94 7.33
C ASP A 101 -1.17 -14.72 8.85
N LYS A 102 0.04 -14.65 9.41
CA LYS A 102 0.29 -14.57 10.85
C LYS A 102 0.25 -13.15 11.42
N LEU A 103 -0.24 -12.17 10.65
CA LEU A 103 -0.30 -10.77 11.11
C LEU A 103 -1.33 -10.54 12.22
N GLN A 104 -0.89 -9.87 13.27
CA GLN A 104 -1.74 -9.48 14.40
C GLN A 104 -2.57 -8.23 14.09
N TRP A 105 -3.59 -8.36 13.23
CA TRP A 105 -4.42 -7.21 12.82
C TRP A 105 -5.08 -6.46 13.99
N HIS A 106 -5.45 -7.18 15.05
CA HIS A 106 -6.15 -6.64 16.22
C HIS A 106 -5.34 -5.57 16.98
N VAL A 107 -4.00 -5.55 16.83
CA VAL A 107 -3.18 -4.52 17.50
C VAL A 107 -3.25 -3.16 16.80
N LEU A 108 -3.70 -3.11 15.55
CA LEU A 108 -3.81 -1.89 14.74
C LEU A 108 -5.18 -1.22 14.89
N SER A 109 -5.26 0.06 14.56
CA SER A 109 -6.54 0.77 14.54
C SER A 109 -7.41 0.31 13.37
N ARG A 110 -8.74 0.30 13.53
CA ARG A 110 -9.69 -0.12 12.48
C ARG A 110 -9.50 0.61 11.15
N ARG A 111 -9.21 1.92 11.20
CA ARG A 111 -8.93 2.75 10.02
C ARG A 111 -7.67 2.30 9.27
N VAL A 112 -6.62 1.95 10.01
CA VAL A 112 -5.38 1.43 9.39
C VAL A 112 -5.63 0.06 8.76
N ILE A 113 -6.42 -0.79 9.43
CA ILE A 113 -6.78 -2.11 8.90
C ILE A 113 -7.56 -1.98 7.59
N SER A 114 -8.55 -1.07 7.51
CA SER A 114 -9.32 -0.87 6.28
C SER A 114 -8.46 -0.38 5.12
N GLU A 115 -7.62 0.64 5.36
CA GLU A 115 -6.71 1.18 4.34
C GLU A 115 -5.72 0.12 3.85
N LEU A 116 -5.19 -0.72 4.75
CA LEU A 116 -4.28 -1.80 4.37
C LEU A 116 -4.98 -2.92 3.61
N ARG A 117 -6.15 -3.36 4.07
CA ARG A 117 -6.89 -4.47 3.43
C ARG A 117 -7.44 -4.12 2.05
N GLU A 118 -7.60 -2.84 1.75
CA GLU A 118 -7.99 -2.39 0.41
C GLU A 118 -6.87 -2.63 -0.62
N TYR A 119 -5.60 -2.54 -0.21
CA TYR A 119 -4.48 -2.62 -1.14
C TYR A 119 -4.34 -3.95 -1.91
N PRO A 120 -4.46 -5.15 -1.29
CA PRO A 120 -4.51 -6.40 -2.05
C PRO A 120 -5.65 -6.44 -3.07
N ALA A 121 -6.81 -5.83 -2.77
CA ALA A 121 -7.93 -5.78 -3.69
C ALA A 121 -7.64 -4.86 -4.90
N THR A 122 -6.97 -3.72 -4.69
CA THR A 122 -6.57 -2.84 -5.79
C THR A 122 -5.51 -3.49 -6.69
N VAL A 123 -4.55 -4.21 -6.09
CA VAL A 123 -3.57 -5.02 -6.85
C VAL A 123 -4.26 -6.12 -7.65
N HIS A 124 -5.22 -6.82 -7.06
CA HIS A 124 -5.98 -7.85 -7.76
C HIS A 124 -6.75 -7.25 -8.95
N ALA A 125 -7.46 -6.14 -8.75
CA ALA A 125 -8.17 -5.46 -9.85
C ALA A 125 -7.21 -5.02 -10.98
N ALA A 126 -6.04 -4.49 -10.64
CA ALA A 126 -5.02 -4.15 -11.64
C ALA A 126 -4.48 -5.37 -12.39
N ARG A 127 -4.38 -6.51 -11.71
CA ARG A 127 -3.97 -7.78 -12.34
C ARG A 127 -5.03 -8.28 -13.31
N GLU A 128 -6.30 -8.29 -12.90
CA GLU A 128 -7.41 -8.65 -13.79
C GLU A 128 -7.47 -7.74 -15.01
N TYR A 129 -7.20 -6.44 -14.84
CA TYR A 129 -7.10 -5.51 -15.96
C TYR A 129 -5.98 -5.88 -16.94
N VAL A 130 -4.81 -6.27 -16.44
CA VAL A 130 -3.68 -6.73 -17.26
C VAL A 130 -3.99 -8.05 -17.96
N GLU A 131 -4.65 -9.00 -17.30
CA GLU A 131 -5.06 -10.27 -17.91
C GLU A 131 -6.13 -10.03 -18.99
N ALA A 132 -7.10 -9.15 -18.77
CA ALA A 132 -8.04 -8.72 -19.80
C ALA A 132 -7.31 -8.06 -20.98
N PHE A 133 -6.29 -7.23 -20.71
CA PHE A 133 -5.46 -6.63 -21.76
C PHE A 133 -4.67 -7.69 -22.54
N ARG A 134 -4.25 -8.79 -21.91
CA ARG A 134 -3.60 -9.91 -22.58
C ARG A 134 -4.56 -10.65 -23.53
N GLU A 135 -5.83 -10.78 -23.16
CA GLU A 135 -6.85 -11.44 -23.99
C GLU A 135 -7.33 -10.58 -25.17
N PHE A 136 -7.50 -9.28 -24.95
CA PHE A 136 -8.16 -8.38 -25.91
C PHE A 136 -7.28 -7.28 -26.49
N GLY A 137 -6.08 -7.06 -25.93
CA GLY A 137 -5.16 -5.99 -26.34
C GLY A 137 -4.20 -6.39 -27.46
N GLU A 138 -3.52 -5.38 -28.02
CA GLU A 138 -2.45 -5.62 -28.99
C GLU A 138 -1.24 -6.26 -28.30
N PRO A 139 -0.72 -7.41 -28.78
CA PRO A 139 0.37 -8.15 -28.12
C PRO A 139 1.65 -7.33 -27.92
N THR A 140 1.90 -6.34 -28.79
CA THR A 140 3.06 -5.44 -28.72
C THR A 140 3.02 -4.48 -27.54
N ASP A 141 1.84 -4.17 -27.02
CA ASP A 141 1.66 -3.18 -25.94
C ASP A 141 1.58 -3.82 -24.55
N LEU A 142 1.43 -5.14 -24.47
CA LEU A 142 1.25 -5.87 -23.21
C LEU A 142 2.41 -5.63 -22.23
N CYS A 143 3.66 -5.70 -22.70
CA CYS A 143 4.83 -5.48 -21.84
C CYS A 143 4.87 -4.07 -21.26
N GLY A 144 4.52 -3.05 -22.05
CA GLY A 144 4.43 -1.66 -21.58
C GLY A 144 3.30 -1.47 -20.58
N GLN A 145 2.16 -2.15 -20.78
CA GLN A 145 1.03 -2.11 -19.84
C GLN A 145 1.38 -2.78 -18.51
N VAL A 146 2.09 -3.92 -18.54
CA VAL A 146 2.56 -4.59 -17.32
C VAL A 146 3.59 -3.74 -16.59
N GLU A 147 4.54 -3.13 -17.32
CA GLU A 147 5.52 -2.21 -16.74
C GLU A 147 4.83 -1.05 -16.00
N TYR A 148 3.83 -0.43 -16.64
CA TYR A 148 3.07 0.68 -16.07
C TYR A 148 2.27 0.27 -14.81
N GLU A 149 1.52 -0.83 -14.85
CA GLU A 149 0.75 -1.27 -13.67
C GLU A 149 1.65 -1.77 -12.54
N CYS A 150 2.78 -2.42 -12.86
CA CYS A 150 3.80 -2.77 -11.86
C CYS A 150 4.37 -1.51 -11.21
N ALA A 151 4.64 -0.44 -11.99
CA ALA A 151 5.17 0.80 -11.46
C ALA A 151 4.20 1.47 -10.48
N LYS A 152 2.90 1.55 -10.85
CA LYS A 152 1.84 2.09 -9.99
C LYS A 152 1.64 1.27 -8.72
N ALA A 153 1.61 -0.05 -8.84
CA ALA A 153 1.47 -0.96 -7.71
C ALA A 153 2.67 -0.81 -6.77
N ALA A 154 3.90 -0.79 -7.28
CA ALA A 154 5.10 -0.58 -6.49
C ALA A 154 5.09 0.78 -5.75
N MET A 155 4.74 1.86 -6.46
CA MET A 155 4.70 3.21 -5.87
C MET A 155 3.69 3.31 -4.72
N SER A 156 2.48 2.78 -4.92
CA SER A 156 1.45 2.76 -3.89
C SER A 156 1.83 1.86 -2.70
N ALA A 157 2.48 0.71 -2.94
CA ALA A 157 3.05 -0.12 -1.87
C ALA A 157 4.07 0.65 -1.02
N LEU A 158 5.01 1.38 -1.64
CA LEU A 158 6.02 2.15 -0.93
C LEU A 158 5.42 3.31 -0.13
N ALA A 159 4.43 3.99 -0.69
CA ALA A 159 3.66 5.02 0.02
C ALA A 159 2.94 4.44 1.25
N LEU A 160 2.31 3.27 1.12
CA LEU A 160 1.67 2.57 2.24
C LEU A 160 2.69 2.08 3.28
N ALA A 161 3.84 1.57 2.85
CA ALA A 161 4.92 1.16 3.77
C ALA A 161 5.46 2.34 4.59
N ARG A 162 5.61 3.51 3.97
CA ARG A 162 6.07 4.73 4.65
C ARG A 162 5.04 5.26 5.64
N THR A 163 3.78 5.32 5.23
CA THR A 163 2.70 5.81 6.10
C THR A 163 2.50 4.89 7.29
N THR A 164 2.55 3.56 7.10
CA THR A 164 2.48 2.58 8.20
C THR A 164 3.66 2.73 9.17
N ARG A 165 4.89 2.83 8.67
CA ARG A 165 6.08 3.06 9.53
C ARG A 165 5.94 4.34 10.35
N ARG A 166 5.56 5.46 9.72
CA ARG A 166 5.40 6.77 10.38
C ARG A 166 4.31 6.74 11.46
N ARG A 167 3.13 6.17 11.14
CA ARG A 167 1.98 6.14 12.07
C ARG A 167 2.25 5.30 13.33
N HIS A 168 3.02 4.22 13.20
CA HIS A 168 3.27 3.30 14.31
C HIS A 168 4.64 3.47 14.97
N GLY A 169 5.46 4.41 14.50
CA GLY A 169 6.82 4.63 15.02
C GLY A 169 7.72 3.42 14.82
N ALA A 170 7.54 2.69 13.72
CA ALA A 170 8.47 1.65 13.30
C ALA A 170 9.74 2.30 12.73
N ALA A 171 10.83 1.54 12.64
CA ALA A 171 12.10 2.01 12.09
C ALA A 171 11.87 2.67 10.72
N THR A 172 12.55 3.79 10.44
CA THR A 172 12.46 4.44 9.12
C THR A 172 13.05 3.52 8.05
N TRP A 173 12.43 3.53 6.87
CA TRP A 173 12.96 2.78 5.74
C TRP A 173 14.27 3.45 5.28
N LYS A 174 15.35 2.67 5.33
CA LYS A 174 16.66 3.05 4.77
C LYS A 174 16.88 2.14 3.56
N PRO A 175 16.59 2.61 2.33
CA PRO A 175 16.83 1.80 1.14
C PRO A 175 18.32 1.48 1.03
N GLY A 176 18.64 0.25 0.62
CA GLY A 176 20.01 -0.09 0.23
C GLY A 176 20.42 0.67 -1.03
N ALA A 177 21.71 0.64 -1.38
CA ALA A 177 22.22 1.38 -2.56
C ALA A 177 21.38 1.15 -3.83
N LYS A 178 20.96 -0.10 -4.08
CA LYS A 178 20.10 -0.48 -5.22
C LYS A 178 18.69 0.11 -5.20
N ASP A 179 18.13 0.35 -4.02
CA ASP A 179 16.74 0.79 -3.83
C ASP A 179 16.65 2.31 -3.60
N SER A 180 17.78 2.99 -3.48
CA SER A 180 17.85 4.42 -3.13
C SER A 180 17.20 5.34 -4.17
N ALA A 181 17.26 4.97 -5.44
CA ALA A 181 16.64 5.69 -6.55
C ALA A 181 15.27 5.12 -6.96
N MET A 182 14.81 4.02 -6.33
CA MET A 182 13.64 3.25 -6.80
C MET A 182 12.39 4.12 -6.96
N GLU A 183 12.10 5.02 -6.04
CA GLU A 183 10.90 5.87 -6.17
C GLU A 183 11.01 6.93 -7.26
N ARG A 184 12.22 7.44 -7.52
CA ARG A 184 12.42 8.38 -8.63
C ARG A 184 12.20 7.65 -9.95
N GLU A 185 12.85 6.49 -10.10
CA GLU A 185 12.69 5.63 -11.27
C GLU A 185 11.21 5.27 -11.52
N LEU A 186 10.48 4.87 -10.47
CA LEU A 186 9.05 4.54 -10.59
C LEU A 186 8.21 5.77 -10.98
N SER A 187 8.53 6.95 -10.45
CA SER A 187 7.82 8.19 -10.79
C SER A 187 8.04 8.57 -12.26
N ASP A 188 9.30 8.50 -12.72
CA ASP A 188 9.68 8.83 -14.09
C ASP A 188 9.04 7.85 -15.09
N LEU A 189 8.98 6.56 -14.76
CA LEU A 189 8.32 5.55 -15.59
C LEU A 189 6.81 5.77 -15.68
N ILE A 190 6.14 6.12 -14.56
CA ILE A 190 4.72 6.46 -14.58
C ILE A 190 4.47 7.69 -15.45
N ALA A 191 5.27 8.75 -15.28
CA ALA A 191 5.13 9.99 -16.04
C ALA A 191 5.32 9.76 -17.55
N THR A 192 6.39 9.06 -17.94
CA THR A 192 6.68 8.76 -19.36
C THR A 192 5.62 7.87 -19.99
N ALA A 193 5.08 6.88 -19.26
CA ALA A 193 3.99 6.05 -19.74
C ALA A 193 2.68 6.85 -19.94
N GLU A 194 2.37 7.77 -19.02
CA GLU A 194 1.20 8.65 -19.15
C GLU A 194 1.33 9.64 -20.30
N GLU A 195 2.51 10.19 -20.53
CA GLU A 195 2.80 11.05 -21.68
C GLU A 195 2.62 10.30 -22.99
N LYS A 196 3.17 9.09 -23.11
CA LYS A 196 2.96 8.22 -24.28
C LYS A 196 1.47 7.95 -24.53
N ARG A 197 0.72 7.65 -23.46
CA ARG A 197 -0.73 7.43 -23.56
C ARG A 197 -1.46 8.68 -24.05
N LYS A 198 -1.16 9.87 -23.49
CA LYS A 198 -1.73 11.15 -23.93
C LYS A 198 -1.41 11.43 -25.40
N ALA A 199 -0.16 11.24 -25.83
CA ALA A 199 0.26 11.43 -27.21
C ALA A 199 -0.46 10.47 -28.19
N SER A 200 -0.65 9.21 -27.79
CA SER A 200 -1.40 8.24 -28.59
C SER A 200 -2.88 8.63 -28.76
N LEU A 201 -3.50 9.15 -27.70
CA LEU A 201 -4.88 9.64 -27.73
C LEU A 201 -5.01 10.90 -28.59
N GLN A 202 -4.05 11.82 -28.52
CA GLN A 202 -4.02 13.02 -29.36
C GLN A 202 -3.90 12.67 -30.84
N ARG A 203 -2.97 11.77 -31.22
CA ARG A 203 -2.87 11.29 -32.62
C ARG A 203 -4.16 10.62 -33.09
N ARG A 204 -4.85 9.85 -32.24
CA ARG A 204 -6.15 9.24 -32.58
C ARG A 204 -7.23 10.31 -32.77
N ALA A 205 -7.27 11.33 -31.92
CA ALA A 205 -8.20 12.44 -32.05
C ALA A 205 -7.97 13.22 -33.36
N GLU A 206 -6.72 13.56 -33.66
CA GLU A 206 -6.31 14.23 -34.91
C GLU A 206 -6.63 13.40 -36.16
N SER A 207 -6.41 12.08 -36.13
CA SER A 207 -6.74 11.20 -37.25
C SER A 207 -8.26 11.05 -37.47
N THR A 208 -9.06 11.04 -36.40
CA THR A 208 -10.53 11.09 -36.52
C THR A 208 -11.05 12.43 -37.03
N LEU A 209 -10.39 13.55 -36.71
CA LEU A 209 -10.74 14.87 -37.22
C LEU A 209 -10.37 15.02 -38.71
N GLY A 210 -9.20 14.50 -39.14
CA GLY A 210 -8.80 14.45 -40.54
C GLY A 210 -9.77 13.63 -41.40
N ARG A 211 -10.19 12.45 -40.92
CA ARG A 211 -11.17 11.59 -41.63
C ARG A 211 -12.55 12.25 -41.80
N ARG A 212 -12.92 13.18 -40.92
CA ARG A 212 -14.19 13.93 -41.01
C ARG A 212 -14.10 15.10 -41.99
N ALA A 213 -12.91 15.65 -42.23
CA ALA A 213 -12.68 16.67 -43.26
C ALA A 213 -12.66 16.08 -44.68
N ASP A 214 -12.22 14.84 -44.84
CA ASP A 214 -12.20 14.12 -46.13
C ASP A 214 -13.57 13.55 -46.54
N ALA A 215 -14.56 13.53 -45.63
CA ALA A 215 -15.94 13.23 -45.95
C ALA A 215 -16.64 14.47 -46.56
N GLN A 216 -16.17 14.95 -47.71
CA GLN A 216 -16.93 15.92 -48.51
C GLN A 216 -18.23 15.28 -49.04
N PRO A 217 -19.36 15.99 -49.02
CA PRO A 217 -20.60 15.48 -49.59
C PRO A 217 -20.45 15.41 -51.11
N PHE A 218 -20.59 14.21 -51.68
CA PHE A 218 -20.78 13.99 -53.11
C PHE A 218 -21.97 14.84 -53.59
N LYS A 219 -21.70 16.03 -54.12
CA LYS A 219 -22.64 16.76 -54.98
C LYS A 219 -22.30 16.42 -56.42
N GLN A 220 -22.76 15.28 -56.90
CA GLN A 220 -22.96 15.07 -58.33
C GLN A 220 -24.33 15.67 -58.68
N PRO A 221 -24.40 16.73 -59.51
CA PRO A 221 -25.65 17.06 -60.17
C PRO A 221 -25.90 16.01 -61.27
N LEU A 222 -27.01 15.28 -61.15
CA LEU A 222 -27.58 14.50 -62.23
C LEU A 222 -28.06 15.49 -63.31
N SER A 223 -27.27 15.64 -64.37
CA SER A 223 -27.72 16.32 -65.59
C SER A 223 -28.61 15.37 -66.39
N ALA A 224 -29.82 15.85 -66.69
CA ALA A 224 -30.82 15.24 -67.57
C ALA A 224 -30.44 15.38 -69.05
#